data_AF-A0A8S3X7Z3-F1
#
_entry.id   AF-A0A8S3X7Z3-F1
#
_cell.length_a   1.000
_cell.length_b   1.000
_cell.length_c   1.000
_cell.angle_alpha   90.00
_cell.angle_beta   90.00
_cell.angle_gamma   90.00
#
_symmetry.space_group_name_H-M   'P 1'
#
loop_
_entity.id
_entity.type
_entity.pdbx_description
1 polymer ?
#
loop_
_entity_poly.entity_id
_entity_poly.type
_entity_poly.pdbx_seq_one_letter_code
_entity_poly.pdbx_strand_id
1 'polypeptide(L)' 'MISGTGPAPNQPDTVAFWHSLWSEPVNHSEGSCTEVVACQCASITPMDLVIITPDDVAEAVRRAPNWKSPGLDGLHHY' A
#
# COMPACT_ATOMS: atom_id res chain seq x y z
N MET A 1 -3.63 22.20 -20.88
CA MET A 1 -3.65 20.75 -21.22
C MET A 1 -2.50 20.51 -22.17
N ILE A 2 -1.46 19.79 -21.75
CA ILE A 2 -0.33 19.44 -22.62
C ILE A 2 -0.67 18.10 -23.26
N SER A 3 -1.24 18.14 -24.46
CA SER A 3 -1.40 16.94 -25.30
C SER A 3 -0.02 16.64 -25.90
N GLY A 4 0.62 15.55 -25.46
CA GLY A 4 1.89 15.10 -26.01
C GLY A 4 1.71 14.62 -27.45
N THR A 5 2.11 15.42 -28.43
CA THR A 5 2.09 15.10 -29.87
C THR A 5 3.44 14.52 -30.32
N GLY A 6 3.81 13.37 -29.77
CA GLY A 6 4.98 12.59 -30.21
C GLY A 6 4.56 11.23 -30.75
N PRO A 7 5.28 10.65 -31.72
CA PRO A 7 5.07 9.27 -32.12
C PRO A 7 5.23 8.34 -30.90
N ALA A 8 4.38 7.31 -30.80
CA ALA A 8 4.48 6.35 -29.72
C ALA A 8 5.87 5.69 -29.72
N PRO A 9 6.52 5.53 -28.55
CA PRO A 9 7.83 4.89 -28.47
C PRO A 9 7.71 3.43 -28.96
N ASN A 10 8.75 2.97 -29.66
CA ASN A 10 8.80 1.58 -30.09
C ASN A 10 9.07 0.65 -28.88
N GLN A 11 8.81 -0.65 -29.05
CA GLN A 11 8.95 -1.63 -27.99
C GLN A 11 10.37 -1.71 -27.41
N PRO A 12 11.45 -1.73 -28.23
CA PRO A 12 12.83 -1.69 -27.72
C PRO A 12 13.11 -0.48 -26.82
N ASP A 13 12.71 0.71 -27.24
CA ASP A 13 12.95 1.95 -26.49
C ASP A 13 12.19 1.95 -25.16
N THR A 14 10.98 1.41 -25.15
CA THR A 14 10.16 1.26 -23.94
C THR A 14 10.83 0.30 -22.95
N VAL A 15 11.31 -0.85 -23.42
CA VAL A 15 12.00 -1.84 -22.57
C VAL A 15 13.31 -1.27 -22.02
N ALA A 16 14.09 -0.58 -22.84
CA ALA A 16 15.35 0.04 -22.44
C ALA A 16 15.12 1.13 -21.38
N PHE A 17 14.08 1.96 -21.54
CA PHE A 17 13.71 2.98 -20.56
C PHE A 17 13.34 2.38 -19.20
N TRP A 18 12.48 1.35 -19.18
CA TRP A 18 12.10 0.72 -17.92
C TRP A 18 13.28 0.01 -17.25
N HIS A 19 14.10 -0.69 -18.03
CA HIS A 19 15.30 -1.33 -17.51
C HIS A 19 16.28 -0.32 -16.88
N SER A 20 16.47 0.84 -17.51
CA SER A 20 17.40 1.87 -17.01
C SER A 20 16.98 2.48 -15.67
N LEU A 21 15.68 2.53 -15.37
CA LEU A 21 15.18 3.01 -14.07
C LEU A 21 15.59 2.12 -12.89
N TRP A 22 15.82 0.84 -13.14
CA TRP A 22 16.11 -0.15 -12.08
C TRP A 22 17.50 -0.78 -12.17
N SER A 23 18.25 -0.53 -13.25
CA SER A 23 19.58 -1.12 -13.44
C SER A 23 20.72 -0.37 -12.76
N GLU A 24 20.52 0.90 -12.42
CA GLU A 24 21.51 1.67 -11.66
C GLU A 24 21.09 1.76 -10.19
N PRO A 25 21.96 1.44 -9.23
CA PRO A 25 21.72 1.70 -7.82
C PRO A 25 21.59 3.21 -7.60
N VAL A 26 20.36 3.72 -7.60
CA VAL A 26 20.10 5.11 -7.27
C VAL A 26 20.27 5.26 -5.75
N ASN A 27 21.25 6.06 -5.35
CA ASN A 27 21.40 6.46 -3.96
C ASN A 27 20.29 7.48 -3.68
N HIS A 28 19.16 7.01 -3.16
CA HIS A 28 18.08 7.88 -2.73
C HIS A 28 18.63 8.76 -1.60
N SER A 29 18.96 10.01 -1.90
CA SER A 29 19.11 11.00 -0.85
C SER A 29 17.76 11.08 -0.14
N GLU A 30 17.75 11.01 1.18
CA GLU A 30 16.58 11.37 1.96
C GLU A 30 16.25 12.83 1.65
N GLY A 31 15.43 13.05 0.64
CA GLY A 31 14.95 14.37 0.27
C GLY A 31 13.99 14.88 1.33
N SER A 32 13.77 16.20 1.35
CA SER A 32 12.83 16.89 2.25
C SER A 32 11.37 16.41 2.18
N CYS A 33 11.05 15.42 1.34
CA CYS A 33 9.74 14.80 1.26
C CYS A 33 9.27 14.31 2.64
N THR A 34 10.16 13.71 3.44
CA THR A 34 9.84 13.28 4.80
C THR A 34 9.48 14.46 5.70
N GLU A 35 10.20 15.58 5.61
CA GLU A 35 9.92 16.80 6.38
C GLU A 35 8.61 17.47 5.93
N VAL A 36 8.34 17.50 4.62
CA VAL A 36 7.09 18.05 4.06
C VAL A 36 5.90 17.20 4.51
N VAL A 37 6.00 15.89 4.42
CA VAL A 37 4.95 14.97 4.88
C VAL A 37 4.79 15.06 6.40
N ALA A 38 5.87 15.15 7.16
CA ALA A 38 5.81 15.34 8.62
C ALA A 38 5.09 16.65 8.98
N CYS A 39 5.38 17.74 8.26
CA CYS A 39 4.71 19.03 8.45
C CYS A 39 3.22 18.96 8.10
N GLN A 40 2.85 18.29 7.01
CA GLN A 40 1.44 18.07 6.64
C GLN A 40 0.71 17.21 7.68
N CYS A 41 1.39 16.19 8.22
CA CYS A 41 0.84 15.30 9.23
C CYS A 41 0.82 15.90 10.65
N ALA A 42 1.51 17.02 10.91
CA ALA A 42 1.57 17.63 12.24
C ALA A 42 0.20 18.06 12.80
N SER A 43 -0.76 18.32 11.91
CA SER A 43 -2.14 18.66 12.27
C SER A 43 -3.06 17.45 12.43
N ILE A 44 -2.60 16.26 12.05
CA ILE A 44 -3.38 15.03 12.15
C ILE A 44 -3.35 14.56 13.60
N THR A 45 -4.51 14.46 14.22
CA THR A 45 -4.65 13.84 15.53
C THR A 45 -4.17 12.39 15.46
N PRO A 46 -3.20 11.97 16.29
CA PRO A 46 -2.76 10.59 16.34
C PRO A 46 -3.95 9.68 16.62
N MET A 47 -4.00 8.53 15.94
CA MET A 47 -4.97 7.50 16.27
C MET A 47 -4.65 7.00 17.68
N ASP A 48 -5.70 6.84 18.49
CA ASP A 48 -5.56 6.27 19.83
C ASP A 48 -4.89 4.89 19.76
N LEU A 49 -4.09 4.58 20.76
CA LEU A 49 -3.50 3.26 20.88
C LEU A 49 -4.61 2.23 21.11
N VAL A 50 -4.91 1.43 20.09
CA VAL A 50 -5.85 0.31 20.19
C VAL A 50 -5.07 -0.95 20.57
N ILE A 51 -5.22 -1.38 21.82
CA ILE A 51 -4.71 -2.67 22.28
C ILE A 51 -5.81 -3.71 22.08
N ILE A 52 -5.61 -4.63 21.14
CA ILE A 52 -6.53 -5.75 20.93
C ILE A 52 -6.23 -6.82 21.98
N THR A 53 -7.18 -7.07 22.87
CA THR A 53 -7.06 -8.08 23.92
C THR A 53 -7.59 -9.45 23.45
N PRO A 54 -7.23 -10.54 24.15
CA PRO A 54 -7.83 -11.85 23.88
C PRO A 54 -9.37 -11.85 23.98
N ASP A 55 -9.94 -11.05 24.88
CA ASP A 55 -11.39 -10.95 25.06
C ASP A 55 -12.07 -10.25 23.87
N ASP A 56 -11.44 -9.23 23.29
CA ASP A 56 -11.92 -8.57 22.06
C ASP A 56 -11.98 -9.56 20.89
N VAL A 57 -10.95 -10.42 20.79
CA VAL A 57 -10.91 -11.49 19.78
C VAL A 57 -12.00 -12.52 20.04
N ALA A 58 -12.17 -12.97 21.29
CA ALA A 58 -13.19 -13.94 21.66
C ALA A 58 -14.60 -13.42 21.34
N GLU A 59 -14.87 -12.15 21.64
CA GLU A 59 -16.15 -11.53 21.35
C GLU A 59 -16.40 -11.35 19.84
N ALA A 60 -15.35 -10.99 19.08
CA ALA A 60 -15.44 -10.89 17.62
C ALA A 60 -15.71 -12.25 16.98
N VAL A 61 -15.03 -13.31 17.42
CA VAL A 61 -15.24 -14.69 16.97
C VAL A 61 -16.66 -15.16 17.29
N ARG A 62 -17.16 -14.87 18.50
CA ARG A 62 -18.53 -15.23 18.91
C ARG A 62 -19.61 -14.54 18.08
N ARG A 63 -19.35 -13.31 17.63
CA ARG A 63 -20.27 -12.51 16.81
C ARG A 63 -20.11 -12.74 15.31
N ALA A 64 -19.02 -13.37 14.88
CA ALA A 64 -18.85 -13.75 13.49
C ALA A 64 -20.02 -14.66 13.10
N PRO A 65 -20.82 -14.31 12.09
CA PRO A 65 -21.87 -15.21 11.62
C PRO A 65 -21.19 -16.53 11.26
N ASN A 66 -21.76 -17.67 11.67
CA ASN A 66 -21.29 -18.98 11.22
C ASN A 66 -21.08 -18.89 9.71
N TRP A 67 -19.82 -18.96 9.28
CA TRP A 67 -19.46 -18.97 7.87
C TRP A 67 -19.99 -20.27 7.30
N LYS A 68 -21.28 -20.27 6.91
CA LYS A 68 -21.97 -21.43 6.33
C LYS A 68 -21.27 -21.93 5.07
N SER A 69 -20.42 -21.09 4.47
CA SER A 69 -19.57 -21.44 3.35
C SER A 69 -18.18 -20.84 3.57
N PRO A 70 -17.12 -21.57 3.22
CA PRO A 70 -15.75 -21.12 3.41
C PRO A 70 -15.45 -19.97 2.45
N GLY A 71 -14.45 -19.17 2.79
CA GLY A 71 -13.86 -18.20 1.86
C GLY A 71 -13.16 -18.89 0.69
N LEU A 72 -12.60 -18.10 -0.23
CA LEU A 72 -11.76 -18.60 -1.33
C LEU A 72 -10.50 -19.33 -0.84
N ASP A 73 -10.12 -19.11 0.42
CA ASP A 73 -9.04 -19.80 1.12
C ASP A 73 -9.42 -21.21 1.61
N GLY A 74 -10.70 -21.60 1.50
CA GLY A 74 -11.19 -22.90 1.93
C GLY A 74 -11.27 -23.07 3.45
N LEU A 75 -11.04 -22.01 4.22
CA LEU A 75 -11.10 -22.08 5.68
C LEU A 75 -12.56 -22.12 6.15
N HIS A 76 -12.89 -23.18 6.87
CA HIS A 76 -14.18 -23.37 7.52
C HIS A 76 -14.05 -23.12 9.02
N HIS A 77 -14.93 -22.27 9.55
CA HIS A 77 -15.10 -22.08 10.98
C HIS A 77 -16.13 -23.12 11.46
N TYR A 78 -15.69 -24.15 12.20
CA TYR A 78 -16.57 -25.13 12.85
C TYR A 78 -16.82 -24.75 14.31
#